data_AF-A0A918P183-F1
#
_entry.id   AF-A0A918P183-F1
#
_cell.length_a   1.000
_cell.length_b   1.000
_cell.length_c   1.000
_cell.angle_alpha   90.00
_cell.angle_beta   90.00
_cell.angle_gamma   90.00
#
_symmetry.space_group_name_H-M   'P 1'
#
loop_
_entity.id
_entity.type
_entity.pdbx_description
1 polymer ?
#
loop_
_entity_poly.entity_id
_entity_poly.type
_entity_poly.pdbx_seq_one_letter_code
_entity_poly.pdbx_strand_id
1 'polypeptide(L)'
;MSCYTGVNPPRDRQGTFEPQLIPKHQTRWTGFDDKVISLYARGMTVREIQAHLEEMYGTEVSPSLISSITDSVTEEVKAWQARPLDLVYPIIYLDCIHVKVREGISFVTTPQALKMQSRHATGRCYSCTVAR
;
A
#
# COMPACT_ATOMS: atom_id res chain seq x y z
N MET A 1 26.70 -12.40 -2.87
CA MET A 1 26.07 -11.08 -3.16
C MET A 1 24.58 -11.27 -2.92
N SER A 2 23.98 -10.92 -1.80
CA SER A 2 24.15 -9.73 -0.98
C SER A 2 24.29 -10.08 0.52
N CYS A 3 25.30 -9.49 1.16
CA CYS A 3 25.51 -9.48 2.60
C CYS A 3 25.13 -8.08 3.06
N TYR A 4 24.18 -7.89 3.95
CA TYR A 4 24.06 -6.65 4.71
C TYR A 4 23.64 -6.94 6.15
N THR A 5 24.32 -6.24 7.06
CA THR A 5 24.31 -6.27 8.53
C THR A 5 25.15 -7.37 9.19
N GLY A 6 26.31 -6.93 9.70
CA GLY A 6 27.27 -7.74 10.44
C GLY A 6 26.79 -8.09 11.83
N VAL A 7 25.90 -9.08 11.93
CA VAL A 7 25.64 -9.81 13.17
C VAL A 7 25.77 -11.29 12.83
N ASN A 8 26.88 -11.91 13.22
CA ASN A 8 26.99 -13.37 13.20
C ASN A 8 26.22 -13.90 14.41
N PRO A 9 25.03 -14.51 14.25
CA PRO A 9 24.40 -15.17 15.37
C PRO A 9 25.34 -16.27 15.87
N PRO A 10 25.57 -16.40 17.19
CA PRO A 10 26.43 -17.45 17.72
C PRO A 10 25.92 -18.80 17.23
N ARG A 11 26.78 -19.50 16.48
CA ARG A 11 26.45 -20.77 15.83
C ARG A 11 26.90 -21.90 16.75
N ASP A 12 25.94 -22.61 17.35
CA ASP A 12 26.22 -23.81 18.14
C ASP A 12 26.67 -24.97 17.24
N ARG A 13 27.54 -25.85 17.75
CA ARG A 13 28.13 -27.00 17.06
C ARG A 13 27.10 -28.04 16.63
N GLN A 14 25.94 -28.11 17.29
CA GLN A 14 24.87 -29.08 17.00
C GLN A 14 23.71 -28.47 16.19
N GLY A 15 23.76 -27.18 15.84
CA GLY A 15 22.79 -26.55 14.94
C GLY A 15 21.37 -26.34 15.50
N THR A 16 21.10 -26.79 16.72
CA THR A 16 19.81 -26.77 17.43
C THR A 16 19.41 -25.43 18.02
N PHE A 17 20.21 -24.37 17.84
CA PHE A 17 19.86 -23.04 18.33
C PHE A 17 18.71 -22.42 17.50
N GLU A 18 17.56 -22.23 18.14
CA GLU A 18 16.42 -21.45 17.65
C GLU A 18 16.41 -20.06 18.31
N PRO A 19 16.76 -18.99 17.59
CA PRO A 19 16.70 -17.63 18.14
C PRO A 19 15.23 -17.22 18.30
N GLN A 20 14.80 -16.90 19.53
CA GLN A 20 13.42 -16.45 19.80
C GLN A 20 13.13 -15.02 19.30
N LEU A 21 14.17 -14.20 19.14
CA LEU A 21 14.03 -12.79 18.75
C LEU A 21 13.98 -12.58 17.23
N ILE A 22 14.60 -13.47 16.43
CA ILE A 22 14.63 -13.40 14.97
C ILE A 22 14.55 -14.85 14.45
N PRO A 23 13.40 -15.29 13.88
CA PRO A 23 13.29 -16.61 13.30
C PRO A 23 14.31 -16.79 12.17
N LYS A 24 14.99 -17.94 12.14
CA LYS A 24 15.89 -18.30 11.02
C LYS A 24 15.11 -18.16 9.71
N HIS A 25 15.67 -17.41 8.76
CA HIS A 25 15.10 -17.14 7.43
C HIS A 25 13.93 -16.15 7.36
N GLN A 26 13.63 -15.41 8.43
CA GLN A 26 12.66 -14.32 8.35
C GLN A 26 13.34 -13.05 7.80
N THR A 27 13.33 -12.90 6.47
CA THR A 27 13.79 -11.69 5.77
C THR A 27 12.79 -10.53 5.81
N ARG A 28 11.56 -10.76 6.32
CA ARG A 28 10.46 -9.80 6.31
C ARG A 28 9.95 -9.56 7.73
N TRP A 29 10.13 -8.34 8.23
CA TRP A 29 9.63 -7.93 9.55
C TRP A 29 8.09 -7.83 9.51
N THR A 30 7.41 -8.51 10.44
CA THR A 30 5.94 -8.47 10.55
C THR A 30 5.49 -7.07 10.95
N GLY A 31 4.70 -6.40 10.10
CA GLY A 31 4.15 -5.06 10.35
C GLY A 31 4.88 -3.90 9.65
N PHE A 32 5.98 -4.15 8.93
CA PHE A 32 6.63 -3.13 8.09
C PHE A 32 5.73 -2.72 6.91
N ASP A 33 5.14 -3.70 6.23
CA ASP A 33 4.27 -3.48 5.07
C ASP A 33 3.05 -2.61 5.45
N ASP A 34 2.41 -2.89 6.59
CA ASP A 34 1.25 -2.12 7.08
C ASP A 34 1.60 -0.66 7.34
N LYS A 35 2.82 -0.38 7.86
CA LYS A 35 3.29 0.99 8.05
C LYS A 35 3.51 1.68 6.73
N VAL A 36 4.18 1.04 5.77
CA VAL A 36 4.39 1.58 4.41
C VAL A 36 3.04 1.91 3.75
N ILE A 37 2.06 1.01 3.84
CA ILE A 37 0.71 1.22 3.30
C ILE A 37 0.02 2.39 4.01
N SER A 38 0.13 2.51 5.33
CA SER A 38 -0.46 3.63 6.08
C SER A 38 0.17 4.99 5.76
N LEU A 39 1.46 5.00 5.38
CA LEU A 39 2.20 6.18 4.98
C LEU A 39 1.83 6.57 3.53
N TYR A 40 1.70 5.58 2.65
CA TYR A 40 1.21 5.78 1.28
C TYR A 40 -0.23 6.29 1.24
N ALA A 41 -1.11 5.74 2.08
CA ALA A 41 -2.51 6.16 2.20
C ALA A 41 -2.66 7.62 2.68
N ARG A 42 -1.64 8.18 3.35
CA ARG A 42 -1.59 9.59 3.74
C ARG A 42 -1.15 10.52 2.59
N GLY A 43 -0.80 9.97 1.43
CA GLY A 43 -0.40 10.74 0.25
C GLY A 43 1.07 11.17 0.26
N MET A 44 1.92 10.55 1.08
CA MET A 44 3.36 10.79 1.03
C MET A 44 3.97 10.16 -0.22
N THR A 45 4.90 10.88 -0.84
CA THR A 45 5.66 10.38 -1.99
C THR A 45 6.62 9.27 -1.55
N VAL A 46 7.02 8.40 -2.48
CA VAL A 46 7.97 7.30 -2.19
C VAL A 46 9.27 7.80 -1.54
N ARG A 47 9.73 8.99 -1.92
CA ARG A 47 10.92 9.63 -1.36
C ARG A 47 10.71 10.12 0.08
N GLU A 48 9.55 10.70 0.37
CA GLU A 48 9.20 11.12 1.73
C GLU A 48 9.02 9.92 2.66
N ILE A 49 8.40 8.85 2.16
CA ILE A 49 8.26 7.59 2.90
C ILE A 49 9.65 7.02 3.23
N GLN A 50 10.59 7.04 2.27
CA GLN A 50 11.96 6.58 2.50
C GLN A 50 12.64 7.39 3.61
N ALA A 51 12.62 8.72 3.53
CA ALA A 51 13.24 9.59 4.54
C ALA A 51 12.61 9.36 5.93
N HIS A 52 11.28 9.22 5.99
CA HIS A 52 10.57 8.98 7.25
C HIS A 52 10.90 7.62 7.86
N LEU A 53 11.05 6.58 7.04
CA LEU A 53 11.44 5.24 7.50
C LEU A 53 12.90 5.21 7.96
N GLU A 54 13.77 5.96 7.31
CA GLU A 54 15.17 6.10 7.71
C GLU A 54 15.31 6.80 9.06
N GLU A 55 14.56 7.89 9.29
CA GLU A 55 14.52 8.60 10.57
C GLU A 55 13.96 7.74 11.72
N MET A 56 12.91 6.96 11.46
CA MET A 56 12.26 6.15 12.50
C MET A 56 13.01 4.85 12.81
N TYR A 57 13.55 4.17 11.80
CA TYR A 57 14.07 2.81 11.93
C TYR A 57 15.59 2.70 11.64
N GLY A 58 16.25 3.81 11.30
CA GLY A 58 17.71 3.87 11.08
C GLY A 58 18.20 2.93 9.98
N THR A 59 17.32 2.49 9.08
CA THR A 59 17.60 1.50 8.04
C THR A 59 17.33 2.11 6.67
N GLU A 60 18.31 2.01 5.77
CA GLU A 60 18.13 2.40 4.37
C GLU A 60 17.17 1.45 3.67
N VAL A 61 15.99 1.95 3.33
CA VAL A 61 14.98 1.22 2.55
C VAL A 61 15.09 1.62 1.08
N SER A 62 15.30 0.64 0.20
CA SER A 62 15.33 0.92 -1.24
C SER A 62 13.95 1.36 -1.77
N PRO A 63 13.86 2.37 -2.65
CA PRO A 63 12.60 2.78 -3.28
C PRO A 63 11.86 1.65 -3.99
N SER A 64 12.60 0.72 -4.59
CA SER A 64 12.05 -0.48 -5.26
C SER A 64 11.28 -1.40 -4.31
N LEU A 65 11.70 -1.49 -3.05
CA LEU A 65 10.98 -2.26 -2.03
C LEU A 65 9.66 -1.60 -1.69
N ILE A 66 9.63 -0.27 -1.52
CA ILE A 66 8.40 0.49 -1.27
C ILE A 66 7.43 0.31 -2.44
N SER A 67 7.90 0.44 -3.68
CA SER A 67 7.10 0.21 -4.88
C SER A 67 6.52 -1.20 -4.94
N SER A 68 7.33 -2.23 -4.66
CA SER A 68 6.86 -3.62 -4.66
C SER A 68 5.76 -3.87 -3.62
N ILE A 69 5.87 -3.22 -2.45
CA ILE A 69 4.85 -3.30 -1.40
C ILE A 69 3.56 -2.60 -1.84
N THR A 70 3.67 -1.38 -2.40
CA THR A 70 2.49 -0.67 -2.91
C THR A 70 1.80 -1.39 -4.05
N ASP A 71 2.57 -2.07 -4.91
CA ASP A 71 2.02 -2.82 -6.04
C ASP A 71 1.18 -4.01 -5.58
N SER A 72 1.55 -4.65 -4.47
CA SER A 72 0.78 -5.77 -3.92
C SER A 72 -0.64 -5.40 -3.47
N VAL A 73 -0.86 -4.14 -3.05
CA VAL A 73 -2.19 -3.62 -2.67
C VAL A 73 -3.09 -3.42 -3.90
N THR A 74 -2.52 -3.30 -5.09
CA THR A 74 -3.28 -3.07 -6.34
C THR A 74 -4.29 -4.18 -6.61
N GLU A 75 -3.95 -5.43 -6.32
CA GLU A 75 -4.87 -6.56 -6.52
C GLU A 75 -6.03 -6.53 -5.52
N GLU A 76 -5.78 -6.13 -4.28
CA GLU A 76 -6.85 -5.94 -3.28
C GLU A 76 -7.79 -4.80 -3.69
N VAL A 77 -7.26 -3.71 -4.24
CA VAL A 77 -8.06 -2.59 -4.78
C VAL A 77 -8.94 -3.07 -5.93
N LYS A 78 -8.42 -3.87 -6.86
CA LYS A 78 -9.20 -4.45 -7.96
C LYS A 78 -10.31 -5.36 -7.44
N ALA A 79 -10.01 -6.24 -6.49
CA ALA A 79 -11.01 -7.09 -5.87
C ALA A 79 -12.12 -6.27 -5.18
N TRP A 80 -11.75 -5.17 -4.51
CA TRP A 80 -12.68 -4.25 -3.88
C TRP A 80 -13.56 -3.49 -4.89
N GLN A 81 -13.00 -3.12 -6.04
CA GLN A 81 -13.74 -2.50 -7.16
C GLN A 81 -14.71 -3.48 -7.83
N ALA A 82 -14.37 -4.77 -7.91
CA ALA A 82 -15.17 -5.81 -8.55
C ALA A 82 -16.27 -6.40 -7.65
N ARG A 83 -16.43 -5.91 -6.41
CA ARG A 83 -17.43 -6.45 -5.47
C ARG A 83 -18.86 -6.26 -6.02
N PRO A 84 -19.77 -7.24 -5.79
CA PRO A 84 -21.16 -7.09 -6.20
C PRO A 84 -21.82 -5.93 -5.44
N LEU A 85 -22.59 -5.13 -6.18
CA LEU A 85 -23.41 -4.03 -5.65
C LEU A 85 -24.85 -4.51 -5.42
N ASP A 86 -25.57 -3.85 -4.51
CA ASP A 86 -26.98 -4.15 -4.25
C ASP A 86 -27.85 -3.70 -5.44
N LEU A 87 -29.01 -4.34 -5.61
CA LEU A 87 -29.90 -4.11 -6.76
C LEU A 87 -30.56 -2.72 -6.77
N VAL A 88 -30.72 -2.08 -5.60
CA VAL A 88 -31.51 -0.84 -5.48
C VAL A 88 -30.74 0.24 -4.69
N TYR A 89 -30.45 1.34 -5.38
CA TYR A 89 -29.91 2.57 -4.79
C TYR A 89 -30.81 3.76 -5.15
N PRO A 90 -31.72 4.18 -4.26
CA PRO A 90 -32.67 5.26 -4.55
C PRO A 90 -32.03 6.60 -4.89
N ILE A 91 -30.83 6.88 -4.34
CA ILE A 91 -30.08 8.11 -4.57
C ILE A 91 -28.61 7.75 -4.79
N ILE A 92 -28.04 8.27 -5.87
CA ILE A 92 -26.62 8.13 -6.24
C ILE A 92 -26.03 9.53 -6.43
N TYR A 93 -24.91 9.79 -5.77
CA TYR A 93 -24.09 10.96 -6.01
C TYR A 93 -22.85 10.57 -6.81
N LEU A 94 -22.55 11.37 -7.82
CA LEU A 94 -21.35 11.25 -8.64
C LEU A 94 -20.51 12.50 -8.43
N ASP A 95 -19.30 12.32 -7.89
CA ASP A 95 -18.31 13.40 -7.76
C ASP A 95 -17.13 13.12 -8.70
N CYS A 96 -16.60 14.17 -9.31
CA CYS A 96 -15.55 14.09 -10.33
C CYS A 96 -14.37 15.00 -9.99
N ILE A 97 -13.19 14.41 -9.81
CA ILE A 97 -11.93 15.15 -9.61
C ILE A 97 -11.15 15.20 -10.91
N HIS A 98 -10.80 16.42 -11.33
CA HIS A 98 -9.94 16.66 -12.49
C HIS A 98 -8.48 16.73 -12.04
N VAL A 99 -7.66 15.82 -12.56
CA VAL A 99 -6.23 15.76 -12.26
C VAL A 99 -5.44 15.98 -13.55
N LYS A 100 -4.34 16.71 -13.45
CA LYS A 100 -3.40 16.84 -14.57
C LYS A 100 -2.58 15.57 -14.67
N VAL A 101 -2.85 14.76 -15.66
CA VAL A 101 -2.11 13.54 -15.94
C VAL A 101 -1.21 13.76 -17.15
N ARG A 102 -0.03 13.16 -17.12
CA ARG A 102 0.88 13.19 -18.27
C ARG A 102 0.52 12.04 -19.21
N GLU A 103 0.04 12.38 -20.40
CA GLU A 103 -0.20 11.44 -21.49
C GLU A 103 0.87 11.67 -22.57
N GLY A 104 1.92 10.85 -22.54
CA GLY A 104 3.07 10.97 -23.43
C GLY A 104 3.86 12.27 -23.23
N ILE A 105 3.82 13.16 -24.21
CA ILE A 105 4.56 14.43 -24.22
C ILE A 105 3.70 15.57 -23.63
N SER A 106 2.37 15.45 -23.64
CA SER A 106 1.43 16.47 -23.19
C SER A 106 0.86 16.18 -21.81
N PHE A 107 0.56 17.24 -21.06
CA PHE A 107 -0.27 17.15 -19.86
C PHE A 107 -1.73 17.39 -20.26
N VAL A 108 -2.58 16.41 -19.99
CA VAL A 108 -4.02 16.47 -20.24
C VAL A 108 -4.74 16.50 -18.91
N THR A 109 -5.76 17.35 -18.77
CA THR A 109 -6.61 17.37 -17.60
C THR A 109 -7.67 16.30 -17.76
N THR A 110 -7.54 15.20 -17.03
CA THR A 110 -8.40 14.02 -17.17
C THR A 110 -9.24 13.86 -15.89
N PRO A 111 -10.55 13.55 -16.01
CA PRO A 111 -11.37 13.19 -14.84
C PRO A 111 -10.92 11.83 -14.30
N GLN A 112 -10.26 11.80 -13.13
CA GLN A 112 -9.53 10.62 -12.65
C GLN A 112 -10.24 9.85 -11.53
N ALA A 113 -11.16 10.48 -10.79
CA ALA A 113 -11.91 9.82 -9.73
C ALA A 113 -13.39 10.14 -9.86
N LEU A 114 -14.19 9.11 -10.21
CA LEU A 114 -15.64 9.16 -10.08
C LEU A 114 -16.00 8.53 -8.74
N LYS A 115 -16.33 9.34 -7.74
CA LYS A 115 -16.80 8.81 -6.46
C LYS A 115 -18.30 8.58 -6.57
N MET A 116 -18.70 7.32 -6.54
CA MET A 116 -20.10 6.92 -6.43
C MET A 116 -20.42 6.74 -4.95
N GLN A 117 -21.26 7.61 -4.40
CA GLN A 117 -21.84 7.42 -3.09
C GLN A 117 -23.30 7.05 -3.26
N SER A 118 -23.70 5.94 -2.66
CA SER A 118 -25.10 5.50 -2.69
C SER A 118 -25.60 5.23 -1.28
N ARG A 119 -26.83 5.66 -1.03
CA ARG A 119 -27.53 5.37 0.22
C ARG A 119 -28.51 4.24 -0.05
N HIS A 120 -28.31 3.10 0.61
CA HIS A 120 -29.26 2.00 0.55
C HIS A 120 -30.55 2.37 1.30
N ALA A 121 -31.67 1.76 0.91
CA ALA A 121 -32.98 2.01 1.54
C ALA A 121 -33.00 1.74 3.06
N THR A 122 -32.09 0.88 3.55
CA THR A 122 -31.91 0.57 4.98
C THR A 122 -30.94 1.51 5.71
N GLY A 123 -30.54 2.64 5.09
CA GLY A 123 -29.66 3.64 5.71
C GLY A 123 -28.16 3.33 5.68
N ARG A 124 -27.73 2.18 5.12
CA ARG A 124 -26.30 1.89 4.90
C ARG A 124 -25.75 2.75 3.76
N CYS A 125 -24.63 3.42 4.00
CA CYS A 125 -23.94 4.23 3.02
C CYS A 125 -22.82 3.39 2.39
N TYR A 126 -22.89 3.16 1.08
CA TYR A 126 -21.85 2.48 0.34
C TYR A 126 -21.10 3.53 -0.48
N SER A 127 -19.79 3.65 -0.24
CA SER A 127 -18.90 4.47 -1.07
C SER A 127 -18.05 3.54 -1.93
N CYS A 128 -18.11 3.76 -3.24
CA CYS A 128 -17.16 3.20 -4.18
C CYS A 128 -16.42 4.37 -4.84
N THR A 129 -15.14 4.53 -4.51
CA THR A 129 -14.26 5.43 -5.26
C THR A 129 -13.75 4.64 -6.45
N VAL A 130 -14.29 4.91 -7.63
CA VAL A 130 -13.76 4.35 -8.87
C VAL A 130 -12.66 5.30 -9.32
N ALA A 131 -11.44 5.04 -8.86
CA ALA A 131 -10.23 5.65 -9.40
C ALA A 131 -9.84 4.85 -10.65
N ARG A 132 -9.72 5.53 -11.78
CA ARG A 132 -9.32 4.94 -13.06
C ARG A 132 -7.81 5.00 -13.24
#